data_AF-A0A080ZF49-F1
#
_entry.id   AF-A0A080ZF49-F1
#
_cell.length_a   1.000
_cell.length_b   1.000
_cell.length_c   1.000
_cell.angle_alpha   90.00
_cell.angle_beta   90.00
_cell.angle_gamma   90.00
#
_symmetry.space_group_name_H-M   'P 1'
#
loop_
_entity.id
_entity.type
_entity.pdbx_description
1 polymer ?
#
loop_
_entity_poly.entity_id
_entity_poly.type
_entity_poly.pdbx_seq_one_letter_code
_entity_poly.pdbx_strand_id
1 'polypeptide(L)'
;MTGLSAKQLPPEVLRAGDLIEYYRRRFVVGDPRGLRVAVVQAIDDGPGTPFPVKLDTEEPLLGDNLLRRRRDSSGKKLDIEKEVKWRKLPSYKLEAGKIRRPTHTTTLGERLSAAVDAAMADVHVRLRGGCEDLTATGSDVQENLSPPLEMALTKRAPVLQERH
;
A
#
# COMPACT_ATOMS: atom_id res chain seq x y z
N MET A 1 22.43 35.08 20.30
CA MET A 1 21.18 34.56 19.73
C MET A 1 20.56 33.60 20.73
N THR A 2 19.52 34.01 21.45
CA THR A 2 18.73 33.13 22.30
C THR A 2 17.89 32.23 21.40
N GLY A 3 18.37 31.01 21.15
CA GLY A 3 17.63 30.02 20.38
C GLY A 3 16.32 29.69 21.10
N LEU A 4 15.20 29.76 20.38
CA LEU A 4 13.90 29.36 20.91
C LEU A 4 13.99 27.89 21.36
N SER A 5 13.79 27.66 22.66
CA SER A 5 13.72 26.30 23.21
C SER A 5 12.43 25.64 22.74
N ALA A 6 12.47 24.34 22.46
CA ALA A 6 11.28 23.57 22.08
C ALA A 6 10.15 23.66 23.14
N LYS A 7 10.47 23.98 24.40
CA LYS A 7 9.50 24.22 25.49
C LYS A 7 8.76 25.56 25.39
N GLN A 8 9.24 26.50 24.57
CA GLN A 8 8.62 27.80 24.35
C GLN A 8 7.56 27.77 23.24
N LEU A 9 7.43 26.64 22.53
CA LEU A 9 6.33 26.44 21.60
C LEU A 9 5.04 26.13 22.39
N PRO A 10 3.87 26.61 21.91
CA PRO A 10 2.59 26.26 22.52
C PRO A 10 2.46 24.74 22.66
N PRO A 11 2.06 24.23 23.84
CA PRO A 11 1.91 22.80 24.05
C PRO A 11 0.86 22.25 23.10
N GLU A 12 1.23 21.24 22.33
CA GLU A 12 0.32 20.54 21.42
C GLU A 12 0.14 19.10 21.90
N VAL A 13 -1.09 18.61 21.82
CA VAL A 13 -1.45 17.27 22.23
C VAL A 13 -1.48 16.36 21.02
N LEU A 14 -0.88 15.17 21.12
CA LEU A 14 -1.00 14.13 20.12
C LEU A 14 -1.89 13.01 20.66
N ARG A 15 -2.91 12.63 19.88
CA ARG A 15 -3.93 11.65 20.23
C ARG A 15 -3.96 10.52 19.21
N ALA A 16 -4.43 9.35 19.65
CA ALA A 16 -4.78 8.30 18.72
C ALA A 16 -5.93 8.76 17.80
N GLY A 17 -5.83 8.47 16.50
CA GLY A 17 -6.73 8.98 15.46
C GLY A 17 -6.23 10.22 14.72
N ASP A 18 -5.24 10.94 15.25
CA ASP A 18 -4.68 12.10 14.57
C ASP A 18 -3.99 11.70 13.27
N LEU A 19 -4.20 12.50 12.22
CA LEU A 19 -3.46 12.39 10.96
C LEU A 19 -2.21 13.27 11.07
N ILE A 20 -1.04 12.64 11.00
CA ILE A 20 0.25 13.33 11.09
C ILE A 20 1.01 13.24 9.77
N GLU A 21 1.86 14.24 9.55
CA GLU A 21 2.95 14.16 8.60
C GLU A 21 4.28 14.12 9.32
N TYR A 22 5.20 13.31 8.82
CA TYR A 22 6.52 13.14 9.39
C TYR A 22 7.55 12.84 8.30
N TYR A 23 8.82 13.07 8.61
CA TYR A 23 9.93 12.67 7.75
C TYR A 23 10.50 11.33 8.19
N ARG A 24 10.63 10.39 7.24
CA ARG A 24 11.37 9.14 7.45
C ARG A 24 12.84 9.45 7.72
N ARG A 25 13.40 8.76 8.72
CA ARG A 25 14.81 8.91 9.13
C ARG A 25 15.85 8.59 8.05
N ARG A 26 15.50 7.78 7.05
CA ARG A 26 16.40 7.46 5.92
C ARG A 26 16.72 8.69 5.06
N PHE A 27 15.88 9.73 5.12
CA PHE A 27 16.02 10.93 4.30
C PHE A 27 16.30 12.14 5.18
N VAL A 28 16.93 13.16 4.57
CA VAL A 28 17.15 14.44 5.23
C VAL A 28 15.82 15.19 5.36
N VAL A 29 15.64 15.92 6.46
CA VAL A 29 14.46 16.78 6.64
C VAL A 29 14.38 17.80 5.49
N GLY A 30 13.22 17.86 4.84
CA GLY A 30 12.99 18.70 3.66
C GLY A 30 13.05 17.91 2.34
N ASP A 31 13.60 16.70 2.32
CA ASP A 31 13.55 15.84 1.13
C ASP A 31 12.12 15.30 0.92
N PRO A 32 11.47 15.60 -0.21
CA PRO A 32 10.12 15.11 -0.49
C PRO A 32 10.01 13.58 -0.50
N ARG A 33 11.09 12.85 -0.79
CA ARG A 33 11.12 11.38 -0.76
C ARG A 33 10.95 10.82 0.65
N GLY A 34 11.32 11.59 1.66
CA GLY A 34 11.20 11.26 3.07
C GLY A 34 9.84 11.59 3.68
N LEU A 35 9.05 12.45 3.05
CA LEU A 35 7.79 12.91 3.61
C LEU A 35 6.73 11.80 3.58
N ARG A 36 6.13 11.51 4.73
CA ARG A 36 5.05 10.53 4.89
C ARG A 36 3.87 11.12 5.63
N VAL A 37 2.70 10.57 5.36
CA VAL A 37 1.44 10.83 6.07
C VAL A 37 1.04 9.52 6.73
N ALA A 38 0.68 9.55 8.01
CA ALA A 38 0.18 8.39 8.73
C ALA A 38 -0.89 8.79 9.72
N VAL A 39 -1.72 7.82 10.10
CA VAL A 39 -2.62 7.96 11.26
C VAL A 39 -1.98 7.34 12.48
N VAL A 40 -2.05 8.07 13.58
CA VAL A 40 -1.66 7.54 14.89
C VAL A 40 -2.67 6.47 15.30
N GLN A 41 -2.24 5.21 15.33
CA GLN A 41 -3.10 4.10 15.75
C GLN A 41 -3.14 3.95 17.27
N ALA A 42 -1.98 4.03 17.91
CA ALA A 42 -1.90 3.89 19.35
C ALA A 42 -0.78 4.74 19.94
N ILE A 43 -0.99 5.18 21.16
CA ILE A 43 0.01 5.87 21.96
C ILE A 43 0.16 5.09 23.26
N ASP A 44 1.37 4.55 23.47
CA ASP A 44 1.82 3.95 24.71
C ASP A 44 2.61 5.00 25.50
N ASP A 45 2.05 5.44 26.61
CA ASP A 45 2.66 6.35 27.59
C ASP A 45 3.68 5.62 28.50
N GLY A 46 3.65 4.28 28.52
CA GLY A 46 4.38 3.46 29.48
C GLY A 46 5.89 3.73 29.54
N PRO A 47 6.46 3.88 30.76
CA PRO A 47 7.88 4.16 30.93
C PRO A 47 8.73 3.03 30.33
N GLY A 48 9.73 3.40 29.53
CA GLY A 48 10.65 2.45 28.90
C GLY A 48 10.25 1.97 27.50
N THR A 49 9.13 2.44 26.94
CA THR A 49 8.76 2.13 25.55
C THR A 49 9.63 2.94 24.58
N PRO A 50 10.48 2.30 23.75
CA PRO A 50 11.35 3.03 22.82
C PRO A 50 10.59 3.77 21.71
N PHE A 51 9.37 3.31 21.40
CA PHE A 51 8.49 3.85 20.37
C PHE A 51 7.08 4.07 20.95
N PRO A 52 6.83 5.23 21.60
CA PRO A 52 5.56 5.48 22.26
C PRO A 52 4.40 5.68 21.28
N VAL A 53 4.67 5.94 19.99
CA VAL A 53 3.64 6.18 18.97
C VAL A 53 3.68 5.08 17.91
N LYS A 54 2.54 4.40 17.73
CA LYS A 54 2.31 3.36 16.72
C LYS A 54 1.48 3.94 15.59
N LEU A 55 1.95 3.77 14.36
CA LEU A 55 1.33 4.30 13.14
C LEU A 55 0.68 3.20 12.31
N ASP A 56 -0.22 3.57 11.41
CA ASP A 56 -0.80 2.67 10.40
C ASP A 56 0.14 2.23 9.28
N THR A 57 1.23 2.97 9.12
CA THR A 57 2.36 2.57 8.28
C THR A 57 3.29 1.55 8.96
N GLU A 58 3.06 1.24 10.24
CA GLU A 58 3.91 0.39 11.11
C GLU A 58 5.34 0.90 11.29
N GLU A 59 5.64 2.11 10.80
CA GLU A 59 6.96 2.68 10.92
C GLU A 59 7.21 3.14 12.36
N PRO A 60 8.35 2.77 12.96
CA PRO A 60 8.67 3.18 14.31
C PRO A 60 9.03 4.67 14.36
N LEU A 61 8.27 5.45 15.13
CA LEU A 61 8.61 6.83 15.43
C LEU A 61 9.54 6.92 16.65
N LEU A 62 10.80 7.25 16.37
CA LEU A 62 11.78 7.68 17.36
C LEU A 62 11.50 9.11 17.85
N GLY A 63 12.00 9.43 19.05
CA GLY A 63 11.86 10.76 19.66
C GLY A 63 12.53 11.91 18.89
N ASP A 64 13.48 11.64 17.98
CA ASP A 64 14.09 12.68 17.17
C ASP A 64 13.26 13.05 15.91
N ASN A 65 12.22 12.29 15.58
CA ASN A 65 11.41 12.53 14.40
C ASN A 65 10.70 13.87 14.46
N LEU A 66 10.75 14.56 13.32
CA LEU A 66 10.02 15.81 13.09
C LEU A 66 8.65 15.50 12.51
N LEU A 67 7.62 16.03 13.14
CA LEU A 67 6.25 15.79 12.74
C LEU A 67 5.39 17.06 12.84
N ARG A 68 4.28 17.02 12.11
CA ARG A 68 3.23 18.05 12.10
C ARG A 68 1.86 17.37 12.05
N ARG A 69 0.89 17.90 12.80
CA ARG A 69 -0.50 17.39 12.77
C ARG A 69 -1.24 18.03 11.60
N ARG A 70 -1.90 17.23 10.77
CA ARG A 70 -2.69 17.67 9.60
C ARG A 70 -4.17 17.71 9.91
N ARG A 71 -4.65 16.71 10.65
CA ARG A 71 -6.04 16.62 11.10
C ARG A 71 -6.07 16.08 12.52
N ASP A 72 -7.02 16.61 13.29
CA ASP A 72 -7.35 16.06 14.59
C ASP A 72 -8.04 14.71 14.47
N SER A 73 -8.11 13.97 15.58
CA SER A 73 -8.86 12.71 15.72
C SER A 73 -10.35 12.83 15.37
N SER A 74 -10.94 14.04 15.45
CA SER A 74 -12.31 14.35 14.99
C SER A 74 -12.43 14.57 13.48
N GLY A 75 -11.32 14.54 12.74
CA GLY A 75 -11.26 14.81 11.31
C GLY A 75 -11.21 16.30 10.95
N LYS A 76 -11.22 17.21 11.94
CA LYS A 76 -11.05 18.65 11.70
C LYS A 76 -9.69 18.90 11.08
N LYS A 77 -9.68 19.64 9.95
CA LYS A 77 -8.42 20.11 9.34
C LYS A 77 -7.85 21.21 10.23
N LEU A 78 -6.58 21.07 10.59
CA LEU A 78 -5.85 22.10 11.30
C LEU A 78 -5.28 23.12 10.32
N ASP A 79 -5.34 24.40 10.69
CA ASP A 79 -4.76 25.48 9.88
C ASP A 79 -3.23 25.43 9.99
N ILE A 80 -2.60 24.88 8.95
CA ILE A 80 -1.15 24.59 8.93
C ILE A 80 -0.32 25.86 9.07
N GLU A 81 -0.80 26.99 8.53
CA GLU A 81 -0.04 28.24 8.53
C GLU A 81 -0.05 28.96 9.88
N LYS A 82 -1.10 28.77 10.68
CA LYS A 82 -1.31 29.51 11.93
C LYS A 82 -1.05 28.66 13.17
N GLU A 83 -1.50 27.41 13.17
CA GLU A 83 -1.57 26.59 14.37
C GLU A 83 -0.50 25.49 14.39
N VAL A 84 -0.13 24.96 13.22
CA VAL A 84 0.69 23.74 13.15
C VAL A 84 2.11 24.04 12.67
N LYS A 85 3.06 23.99 13.60
CA LYS A 85 4.49 24.02 13.30
C LYS A 85 5.09 22.63 13.35
N TRP A 86 6.07 22.40 12.50
CA TRP A 86 6.94 21.22 12.59
C TRP A 86 7.66 21.21 13.94
N ARG A 87 7.56 20.10 14.67
CA ARG A 87 8.23 19.95 15.96
C ARG A 87 8.63 18.49 16.20
N LYS A 88 9.51 18.26 17.18
CA LYS A 88 9.96 16.92 17.53
C LYS A 88 8.91 16.20 18.38
N LEU A 89 8.87 14.88 18.32
CA LEU A 89 7.92 14.05 19.08
C LEU A 89 7.88 14.37 20.60
N PRO A 90 9.00 14.57 21.33
CA PRO A 90 9.01 14.90 22.75
C PRO A 90 8.41 16.27 23.10
N SER A 91 8.18 17.13 22.11
CA SER A 91 7.52 18.42 22.34
C SER A 91 6.00 18.29 22.41
N TYR A 92 5.45 17.13 22.05
CA TYR A 92 4.03 16.84 22.17
C TYR A 92 3.70 16.27 23.54
N LYS A 93 2.53 16.64 24.07
CA LYS A 93 1.89 15.90 25.15
C LYS A 93 1.20 14.69 24.53
N LEU A 94 1.67 13.50 24.87
CA LEU A 94 1.13 12.25 24.37
C LEU A 94 -0.07 11.85 25.24
N GLU A 95 -1.25 11.71 24.64
CA GLU A 95 -2.42 11.15 25.32
C GLU A 95 -2.56 9.68 24.96
N ALA A 96 -2.50 8.82 25.98
CA ALA A 96 -2.67 7.38 25.80
C ALA A 96 -4.02 7.07 25.15
N GLY A 97 -4.00 6.18 24.18
CA GLY A 97 -5.19 5.81 23.42
C GLY A 97 -4.88 4.79 22.35
N LYS A 98 -5.90 4.04 21.92
CA LYS A 98 -5.79 3.04 20.87
C LYS A 98 -7.02 3.09 20.00
N ILE A 99 -6.83 3.18 18.69
CA ILE A 99 -7.86 2.98 17.69
C ILE A 99 -7.55 1.69 16.94
N ARG A 100 -8.61 1.01 16.48
CA ARG A 100 -8.46 -0.10 15.54
C ARG A 100 -8.59 0.46 14.13
N ARG A 101 -7.49 0.49 13.39
CA ARG A 101 -7.47 0.85 11.97
C ARG A 101 -6.77 -0.26 11.18
N PRO A 102 -7.21 -0.57 9.95
CA PRO A 102 -6.42 -1.41 9.07
C PRO A 102 -5.04 -0.81 8.87
N THR A 103 -4.05 -1.67 8.94
CA THR A 103 -2.65 -1.34 8.80
C THR A 103 -2.20 -1.71 7.38
N HIS A 104 -1.09 -1.15 6.90
CA HIS A 104 -0.59 -1.47 5.56
C HIS A 104 -0.43 -2.98 5.30
N THR A 105 0.08 -3.73 6.28
CA THR A 105 0.26 -5.19 6.20
C THR A 105 -1.07 -5.93 6.19
N THR A 106 -2.03 -5.54 7.02
CA THR A 106 -3.35 -6.19 7.06
C THR A 106 -4.09 -5.95 5.76
N THR A 107 -4.08 -4.71 5.24
CA THR A 107 -4.69 -4.38 3.95
C THR A 107 -3.99 -5.10 2.80
N LEU A 108 -2.67 -5.24 2.83
CA LEU A 108 -1.95 -6.03 1.82
C LEU A 108 -2.32 -7.51 1.91
N GLY A 109 -2.32 -8.08 3.11
CA GLY A 109 -2.67 -9.49 3.36
C GLY A 109 -4.08 -9.82 2.89
N GLU A 110 -5.06 -9.00 3.24
CA GLU A 110 -6.46 -9.13 2.79
C GLU A 110 -6.57 -9.08 1.26
N ARG A 111 -5.80 -8.22 0.59
CA ARG A 111 -5.80 -8.12 -0.88
C ARG A 111 -5.14 -9.32 -1.54
N LEU A 112 -4.04 -9.81 -0.97
CA LEU A 112 -3.37 -11.00 -1.47
C LEU A 112 -4.24 -12.25 -1.28
N SER A 113 -4.87 -12.41 -0.12
CA SER A 113 -5.79 -13.53 0.12
C SER A 113 -6.97 -13.49 -0.85
N ALA A 114 -7.61 -12.33 -1.01
CA ALA A 114 -8.72 -12.17 -1.94
C ALA A 114 -8.32 -12.47 -3.40
N ALA A 115 -7.09 -12.11 -3.81
CA ALA A 115 -6.59 -12.43 -5.15
C ALA A 115 -6.35 -13.92 -5.35
N VAL A 116 -5.82 -14.62 -4.33
CA VAL A 116 -5.64 -16.07 -4.35
C VAL A 116 -6.98 -16.78 -4.40
N ASP A 117 -7.93 -16.38 -3.57
CA ASP A 117 -9.28 -16.96 -3.54
C ASP A 117 -9.98 -16.79 -4.90
N ALA A 118 -9.85 -15.63 -5.54
CA ALA A 118 -10.39 -15.38 -6.87
C ALA A 118 -9.73 -16.28 -7.94
N ALA A 119 -8.41 -16.47 -7.89
CA ALA A 119 -7.69 -17.35 -8.81
C ALA A 119 -8.10 -18.82 -8.62
N MET A 120 -8.25 -19.27 -7.37
CA MET A 120 -8.68 -20.64 -7.06
C MET A 120 -10.13 -20.88 -7.49
N ALA A 121 -11.01 -19.89 -7.34
CA ALA A 121 -12.38 -19.98 -7.83
C ALA A 121 -12.43 -20.11 -9.37
N ASP A 122 -11.62 -19.35 -10.11
CA ASP A 122 -11.50 -19.46 -11.58
C ASP A 122 -11.01 -20.85 -12.02
N VAL A 123 -10.00 -21.40 -11.35
CA VAL A 123 -9.53 -22.78 -11.60
C VAL A 123 -10.64 -23.79 -11.33
N HIS A 124 -11.39 -23.62 -10.23
CA HIS A 124 -12.48 -24.54 -9.89
C HIS A 124 -13.60 -24.51 -10.95
N VAL A 125 -13.91 -23.33 -11.49
CA VAL A 125 -14.86 -23.18 -12.60
C VAL A 125 -14.35 -23.87 -13.86
N ARG A 126 -13.07 -23.69 -14.24
CA ARG A 126 -12.50 -24.37 -15.42
C ARG A 126 -12.49 -25.89 -15.29
N LEU A 127 -12.16 -26.42 -14.11
CA LEU A 127 -12.16 -27.86 -13.88
C LEU A 127 -13.57 -28.47 -13.93
N ARG A 128 -14.60 -27.72 -13.50
CA ARG A 128 -15.99 -28.16 -13.66
C ARG A 128 -16.50 -28.02 -15.10
N GLY A 129 -16.17 -26.92 -15.79
CA GLY A 129 -16.60 -26.66 -17.17
C GLY A 129 -15.86 -27.49 -18.23
N GLY A 130 -14.69 -28.05 -17.91
CA GLY A 130 -13.93 -28.95 -18.79
C GLY A 130 -14.48 -30.37 -18.88
N CYS A 131 -15.59 -30.68 -18.19
CA CYS A 131 -16.22 -32.00 -18.20
C CYS A 131 -17.32 -32.15 -19.29
N GLU A 132 -17.44 -31.20 -20.22
CA GLU A 132 -18.56 -31.15 -21.18
C GLU A 132 -18.20 -31.53 -22.63
N ASP A 133 -16.93 -31.81 -22.96
CA ASP A 133 -16.50 -32.12 -24.35
C ASP A 133 -16.07 -33.58 -24.61
N LEU A 134 -16.37 -34.55 -23.72
CA LEU A 134 -15.94 -35.96 -23.90
C LEU A 134 -17.06 -37.01 -23.99
N THR A 135 -18.24 -36.63 -24.48
CA THR A 135 -19.25 -37.62 -24.86
C THR A 135 -19.81 -37.35 -26.26
N ALA A 136 -19.06 -37.78 -27.27
CA ALA A 136 -19.60 -38.15 -28.57
C ALA A 136 -18.82 -39.36 -29.11
N THR A 137 -19.21 -40.55 -28.67
CA THR A 137 -18.84 -41.81 -29.34
C THR A 137 -19.95 -42.24 -30.29
N GLY A 138 -19.63 -42.42 -31.57
CA GLY A 138 -20.25 -43.45 -32.42
C GLY A 138 -20.62 -43.04 -33.86
N SER A 139 -19.94 -43.68 -34.83
CA SER A 139 -20.17 -43.79 -36.30
C SER A 139 -20.06 -42.50 -37.13
N ASP A 140 -19.16 -42.37 -38.11
CA ASP A 140 -18.94 -43.30 -39.23
C ASP A 140 -17.47 -43.48 -39.64
N VAL A 141 -17.16 -44.73 -40.02
CA VAL A 141 -15.95 -45.10 -40.77
C VAL A 141 -16.19 -44.78 -42.23
N GLN A 142 -15.34 -43.96 -42.84
CA GLN A 142 -15.06 -44.11 -44.26
C GLN A 142 -13.55 -43.98 -44.48
N GLU A 143 -12.91 -45.15 -44.58
CA GLU A 143 -11.60 -45.30 -45.20
C GLU A 143 -11.67 -44.73 -46.61
N ASN A 144 -10.82 -43.75 -46.93
CA ASN A 144 -10.31 -43.55 -48.27
C ASN A 144 -8.89 -42.97 -48.18
N LEU A 145 -7.94 -43.91 -48.19
CA LEU A 145 -6.61 -43.88 -48.81
C LEU A 145 -6.07 -42.49 -49.25
N SER A 146 -5.00 -42.06 -48.61
CA SER A 146 -4.01 -41.09 -49.14
C SER A 146 -2.82 -41.84 -49.77
N PRO A 147 -1.89 -41.20 -50.53
CA PRO A 147 -1.90 -39.91 -51.26
C PRO A 147 -1.29 -40.06 -52.70
N PRO A 148 -0.83 -38.99 -53.40
CA PRO A 148 0.60 -38.69 -53.28
C PRO A 148 0.99 -37.19 -53.30
N LEU A 149 2.23 -37.01 -52.84
CA LEU A 149 3.06 -35.82 -52.79
C LEU A 149 3.12 -35.03 -54.12
N GLU A 150 2.97 -33.71 -54.04
CA GLU A 150 3.73 -32.81 -54.93
C GLU A 150 4.12 -31.54 -54.18
N MET A 151 5.34 -31.10 -54.47
CA MET A 151 6.06 -30.04 -53.78
C MET A 151 5.61 -28.66 -54.25
N ALA A 152 5.54 -27.69 -53.34
CA ALA A 152 5.71 -26.28 -53.71
C ALA A 152 6.37 -25.50 -52.57
N LEU A 153 7.69 -25.60 -52.56
CA LEU A 153 8.60 -24.60 -52.01
C LEU A 153 8.43 -23.26 -52.76
N THR A 154 8.00 -22.20 -52.08
CA THR A 154 8.40 -20.81 -52.37
C THR A 154 7.95 -19.89 -51.23
N LYS A 155 8.82 -19.58 -50.27
CA LYS A 155 9.70 -18.39 -50.19
C LYS A 155 9.00 -17.04 -49.93
N ARG A 156 9.35 -16.49 -48.75
CA ARG A 156 9.70 -15.08 -48.40
C ARG A 156 8.58 -14.06 -48.09
N ALA A 157 8.42 -13.80 -46.79
CA ALA A 157 8.71 -12.55 -46.02
C ALA A 157 8.00 -11.21 -46.36
N PRO A 158 7.87 -10.28 -45.36
CA PRO A 158 6.78 -9.31 -45.26
C PRO A 158 7.10 -7.93 -45.84
N VAL A 159 6.08 -7.15 -46.18
CA VAL A 159 6.22 -5.73 -46.54
C VAL A 159 5.54 -4.87 -45.46
N LEU A 160 6.40 -4.21 -44.67
CA LEU A 160 6.10 -2.98 -43.94
C LEU A 160 5.72 -1.88 -44.95
N GLN A 161 4.71 -1.07 -44.62
CA GLN A 161 4.49 0.20 -45.31
C GLN A 161 4.15 1.28 -44.27
N GLU A 162 5.19 1.91 -43.73
CA GLU A 162 5.15 3.34 -43.37
C GLU A 162 5.30 4.13 -44.66
N ARG A 163 4.49 5.17 -44.90
CA ARG A 163 4.89 6.36 -45.68
C ARG A 163 4.00 7.58 -45.36
N HIS A 164 4.72 8.61 -44.90
CA HIS A 164 4.54 10.07 -45.06
C HIS A 164 3.36 10.79 -44.41
#